data_AF-A0A1H2BH61-F1
#
_entry.id   AF-A0A1H2BH61-F1
#
_cell.length_a   1.000
_cell.length_b   1.000
_cell.length_c   1.000
_cell.angle_alpha   90.00
_cell.angle_beta   90.00
_cell.angle_gamma   90.00
#
_symmetry.space_group_name_H-M   'P 1'
#
loop_
_entity.id
_entity.type
_entity.pdbx_description
1 polymer ?
#
loop_
_entity_poly.entity_id
_entity_poly.type
_entity_poly.pdbx_seq_one_letter_code
_entity_poly.pdbx_strand_id
1 'polypeptide(L)'
;MTVTHPDVWDLQADTSFLDTAQQAWRTLATDFGTEATNQRNREAELRLNWECSMADSYFAHATKVATVLGDASDAYGGIADLLGQLKTDVRDAQDDLDASFARAAAGLKSAERKDGMVTFTPWNDDDDDLSHVQTEFDTAQGIVDDAIALMRTRDATLLELGRDLYALAEAWSDAADGTDPGWTIPTGTTYGVQTTSLDGTTVITTGDGNDKVVVNVDPNTGETIVTITDAAGVSTTQRIAAGEEVVINTGQGNDEILVPRGTEVHVRFATGAGDDTVNTQGSSGDVEAFGGDGIDTIETGTGDDFVSGGRDDDYVDGGAGNDVLAGRLGDDVIYGMDGNDVIVGGDGRDYLEGATGDDRIFGGDHHDTISGGYGDDRIFGGNANDTIYAGGGKDTIDGEFGNDTVYMEEGDVSPGGETVVVVEIPSEEEYLRWMQFEVGGSQEFKDRVLADLHMMASSPTGQKMLDRMGEHYDDSGFLGFGKDKVTIAEHPGGNNSASYSGDDFRVELDVNHTSPGYDMGYTEDYDITPPSVFFFHELGHINQYRSGESDQFDGKDYSDGTPLIERQNVGLEWDHDGDGNTEEEIDPDYDFDYTENGFREELGLPNRNKY
;
A
#
# COMPACT_ATOMS: atom_id res chain seq x y z
N MET A 1 -28.43 39.38 -44.36
CA MET A 1 -26.96 39.17 -44.24
C MET A 1 -26.67 38.50 -42.89
N THR A 2 -25.89 37.42 -42.82
CA THR A 2 -25.55 36.73 -41.55
C THR A 2 -24.12 37.02 -41.13
N VAL A 3 -23.83 36.94 -39.83
CA VAL A 3 -22.46 37.05 -39.27
C VAL A 3 -22.14 35.77 -38.52
N THR A 4 -20.95 35.23 -38.72
CA THR A 4 -20.51 33.97 -38.11
C THR A 4 -19.17 34.17 -37.41
N HIS A 5 -19.10 33.73 -36.15
CA HIS A 5 -17.91 33.82 -35.30
C HIS A 5 -17.57 32.47 -34.69
N PRO A 6 -16.30 32.21 -34.31
CA PRO A 6 -15.97 31.13 -33.38
C PRO A 6 -16.81 31.25 -32.10
N ASP A 7 -17.23 30.12 -31.54
CA ASP A 7 -18.04 30.10 -30.33
C ASP A 7 -17.16 30.28 -29.09
N VAL A 8 -16.82 31.53 -28.81
CA VAL A 8 -16.07 31.94 -27.62
C VAL A 8 -16.96 32.20 -26.41
N TRP A 9 -18.29 32.12 -26.58
CA TRP A 9 -19.27 32.35 -25.51
C TRP A 9 -19.61 31.10 -24.70
N ASP A 10 -19.09 29.93 -25.09
CA ASP A 10 -19.39 28.65 -24.44
C ASP A 10 -18.13 28.05 -23.79
N LEU A 11 -17.87 28.43 -22.53
CA LEU A 11 -16.87 27.77 -21.69
C LEU A 11 -17.49 26.49 -21.12
N GLN A 12 -17.24 25.34 -21.76
CA GLN A 12 -17.67 24.01 -21.30
C GLN A 12 -16.85 23.50 -20.10
N ALA A 13 -16.51 24.38 -19.17
CA ALA A 13 -15.76 24.05 -17.97
C ALA A 13 -16.71 23.57 -16.88
N ASP A 14 -16.48 22.34 -16.39
CA ASP A 14 -17.08 21.86 -15.15
C ASP A 14 -16.26 22.33 -13.96
N THR A 15 -16.93 22.91 -12.95
CA THR A 15 -16.31 23.41 -11.72
C THR A 15 -16.74 22.63 -10.49
N SER A 16 -17.57 21.58 -10.61
CA SER A 16 -18.09 20.86 -9.44
C SER A 16 -17.00 20.12 -8.67
N PHE A 17 -15.98 19.61 -9.36
CA PHE A 17 -14.87 18.92 -8.70
C PHE A 17 -14.06 19.84 -7.76
N LEU A 18 -14.03 21.15 -8.07
CA LEU A 18 -13.35 22.15 -7.24
C LEU A 18 -14.02 22.32 -5.87
N ASP A 19 -15.31 22.04 -5.75
CA ASP A 19 -16.02 22.09 -4.47
C ASP A 19 -15.55 20.97 -3.53
N THR A 20 -15.49 19.75 -4.05
CA THR A 20 -15.00 18.59 -3.30
C THR A 20 -13.54 18.79 -2.90
N ALA A 21 -12.69 19.19 -3.86
CA ALA A 21 -11.27 19.43 -3.59
C ALA A 21 -11.06 20.56 -2.57
N GLN A 22 -11.75 21.70 -2.74
CA GLN A 22 -11.68 22.81 -1.78
C GLN A 22 -12.05 22.35 -0.37
N GLN A 23 -13.12 21.55 -0.23
CA GLN A 23 -13.55 21.08 1.08
C GLN A 23 -12.53 20.12 1.70
N ALA A 24 -11.95 19.20 0.94
CA ALA A 24 -10.91 18.30 1.41
C ALA A 24 -9.68 19.05 1.94
N TRP A 25 -9.15 20.01 1.16
CA TRP A 25 -8.03 20.85 1.60
C TRP A 25 -8.36 21.71 2.83
N ARG A 26 -9.60 22.19 2.94
CA ARG A 26 -10.07 22.96 4.10
C ARG A 26 -10.12 22.12 5.38
N THR A 27 -10.51 20.85 5.24
CA THR A 27 -10.52 19.88 6.35
C THR A 27 -9.10 19.64 6.83
N LEU A 28 -8.17 19.30 5.93
CA LEU A 28 -6.74 19.16 6.27
C LEU A 28 -6.18 20.39 6.98
N ALA A 29 -6.45 21.59 6.46
CA ALA A 29 -6.04 22.83 7.11
C ALA A 29 -6.57 22.94 8.56
N THR A 30 -7.83 22.55 8.78
CA THR A 30 -8.47 22.61 10.09
C THR A 30 -7.87 21.59 11.06
N ASP A 31 -7.61 20.37 10.58
CA ASP A 31 -7.10 19.27 11.39
C ASP A 31 -5.67 19.57 11.85
N PHE A 32 -4.79 19.96 10.91
CA PHE A 32 -3.42 20.38 11.23
C PHE A 32 -3.37 21.61 12.16
N GLY A 33 -4.26 22.59 11.96
CA GLY A 33 -4.33 23.77 12.82
C GLY A 33 -4.83 23.44 14.24
N THR A 34 -5.72 22.45 14.35
CA THR A 34 -6.20 21.91 15.61
C THR A 34 -5.06 21.18 16.33
N GLU A 35 -4.33 20.31 15.62
CA GLU A 35 -3.24 19.56 16.23
C GLU A 35 -2.06 20.45 16.63
N ALA A 36 -1.73 21.45 15.82
CA ALA A 36 -0.79 22.50 16.20
C ALA A 36 -1.20 23.21 17.51
N THR A 37 -2.49 23.34 17.78
CA THR A 37 -3.02 23.92 19.02
C THR A 37 -2.96 22.93 20.18
N ASN A 38 -3.33 21.66 19.95
CA ASN A 38 -3.24 20.59 20.93
C ASN A 38 -1.80 20.42 21.42
N GLN A 39 -0.84 20.36 20.51
CA GLN A 39 0.57 20.23 20.84
C GLN A 39 1.08 21.37 21.73
N ARG A 40 0.68 22.62 21.46
CA ARG A 40 1.01 23.77 22.32
C ARG A 40 0.38 23.67 23.70
N ASN A 41 -0.85 23.15 23.79
CA ASN A 41 -1.54 22.96 25.07
C ASN A 41 -0.85 21.87 25.90
N ARG A 42 -0.53 20.72 25.29
CA ARG A 42 0.21 19.61 25.91
C ARG A 42 1.58 20.07 26.41
N GLU A 43 2.31 20.83 25.58
CA GLU A 43 3.58 21.45 25.98
C GLU A 43 3.41 22.35 27.21
N ALA A 44 2.39 23.22 27.22
CA ALA A 44 2.14 24.14 28.32
C ALA A 44 1.78 23.42 29.63
N GLU A 45 1.03 22.31 29.57
CA GLU A 45 0.66 21.50 30.72
C GLU A 45 1.85 20.72 31.29
N LEU A 46 2.64 20.07 30.42
CA LEU A 46 3.86 19.36 30.81
C LEU A 46 4.87 20.29 31.48
N ARG A 47 5.05 21.51 30.96
CA ARG A 47 5.94 22.53 31.55
C ARG A 47 5.59 22.89 33.00
N LEU A 48 4.36 22.65 33.46
CA LEU A 48 3.99 22.91 34.85
C LEU A 48 4.61 21.89 35.82
N ASN A 49 4.94 20.68 35.35
CA ASN A 49 5.29 19.55 36.20
C ASN A 49 6.60 18.83 35.82
N TRP A 50 7.22 19.17 34.67
CA TRP A 50 8.43 18.50 34.17
C TRP A 50 9.58 19.50 33.95
N GLU A 51 10.59 19.44 34.84
CA GLU A 51 11.78 20.29 34.77
C GLU A 51 13.07 19.44 34.81
N CYS A 52 13.72 19.27 33.66
CA CYS A 52 15.07 18.72 33.53
C CYS A 52 15.60 18.96 32.10
N SER A 53 16.85 18.58 31.82
CA SER A 53 17.44 18.70 30.48
C SER A 53 16.71 17.89 29.40
N MET A 54 16.07 16.77 29.78
CA MET A 54 15.21 15.99 28.89
C MET A 54 13.94 16.77 28.54
N ALA A 55 13.33 17.43 29.53
CA ALA A 55 12.19 18.32 29.33
C ALA A 55 12.56 19.50 28.40
N ASP A 56 13.73 20.11 28.58
CA ASP A 56 14.18 21.21 27.70
C ASP A 56 14.33 20.78 26.23
N SER A 57 14.88 19.58 26.00
CA SER A 57 15.02 18.99 24.65
C SER A 57 13.65 18.70 24.04
N TYR A 58 12.78 18.00 24.79
CA TYR A 58 11.42 17.69 24.37
C TYR A 58 10.65 18.98 24.03
N PHE A 59 10.66 19.98 24.90
CA PHE A 59 9.89 21.20 24.65
C PHE A 59 10.42 22.01 23.46
N ALA A 60 11.74 22.02 23.23
CA ALA A 60 12.30 22.64 22.04
C ALA A 60 11.80 21.95 20.76
N HIS A 61 11.65 20.63 20.78
CA HIS A 61 11.10 19.85 19.68
C HIS A 61 9.58 20.03 19.54
N ALA A 62 8.81 19.91 20.63
CA ALA A 62 7.36 20.11 20.63
C ALA A 62 6.94 21.48 20.05
N THR A 63 7.69 22.54 20.36
CA THR A 63 7.48 23.86 19.76
C THR A 63 7.72 23.86 18.23
N LYS A 64 8.71 23.11 17.73
CA LYS A 64 8.93 22.96 16.28
C LYS A 64 7.78 22.20 15.62
N VAL A 65 7.33 21.09 16.21
CA VAL A 65 6.18 20.31 15.72
C VAL A 65 4.92 21.19 15.64
N ALA A 66 4.61 21.93 16.70
CA ALA A 66 3.47 22.84 16.68
C ALA A 66 3.61 24.00 15.67
N THR A 67 4.83 24.33 15.26
CA THR A 67 5.07 25.35 14.23
C THR A 67 4.84 24.74 12.85
N VAL A 68 5.46 23.59 12.54
CA VAL A 68 5.31 22.93 11.23
C VAL A 68 3.86 22.56 10.95
N LEU A 69 3.11 22.05 11.94
CA LEU A 69 1.69 21.74 11.78
C LEU A 69 0.87 23.01 11.50
N GLY A 70 1.24 24.14 12.09
CA GLY A 70 0.63 25.43 11.81
C GLY A 70 0.94 25.93 10.40
N ASP A 71 2.18 25.82 9.97
CA ASP A 71 2.63 26.22 8.63
C ASP A 71 1.97 25.34 7.54
N ALA A 72 1.85 24.03 7.77
CA ALA A 72 1.11 23.11 6.91
C ALA A 72 -0.38 23.47 6.84
N SER A 73 -1.01 23.76 7.99
CA SER A 73 -2.39 24.25 8.06
C SER A 73 -2.60 25.51 7.21
N ASP A 74 -1.70 26.49 7.30
CA ASP A 74 -1.77 27.72 6.52
C ASP A 74 -1.61 27.46 5.02
N ALA A 75 -0.70 26.56 4.63
CA ALA A 75 -0.51 26.17 3.23
C ALA A 75 -1.73 25.44 2.65
N TYR A 76 -2.28 24.44 3.35
CA TYR A 76 -3.51 23.75 2.95
C TYR A 76 -4.71 24.71 2.88
N GLY A 77 -4.81 25.64 3.83
CA GLY A 77 -5.82 26.70 3.81
C GLY A 77 -5.68 27.61 2.60
N GLY A 78 -4.45 27.96 2.24
CA GLY A 78 -4.12 28.71 1.03
C GLY A 78 -4.57 28.00 -0.25
N ILE A 79 -4.34 26.68 -0.35
CA ILE A 79 -4.81 25.88 -1.49
C ILE A 79 -6.33 25.88 -1.56
N ALA A 80 -7.01 25.62 -0.43
CA ALA A 80 -8.47 25.64 -0.37
C ALA A 80 -9.07 26.99 -0.79
N ASP A 81 -8.47 28.10 -0.35
CA ASP A 81 -8.89 29.45 -0.74
C ASP A 81 -8.66 29.71 -2.23
N LEU A 82 -7.53 29.22 -2.79
CA LEU A 82 -7.20 29.37 -4.20
C LEU A 82 -8.14 28.59 -5.11
N LEU A 83 -8.52 27.36 -4.73
CA LEU A 83 -9.51 26.55 -5.47
C LEU A 83 -10.89 27.22 -5.45
N GLY A 84 -11.29 27.81 -4.32
CA GLY A 84 -12.51 28.60 -4.23
C GLY A 84 -12.50 29.86 -5.11
N GLN A 85 -11.34 30.51 -5.22
CA GLN A 85 -11.14 31.64 -6.14
C GLN A 85 -11.21 31.18 -7.60
N LEU A 86 -10.53 30.10 -7.98
CA LEU A 86 -10.55 29.55 -9.34
C LEU A 86 -11.98 29.20 -9.78
N LYS A 87 -12.75 28.56 -8.89
CA LYS A 87 -14.16 28.28 -9.11
C LYS A 87 -14.98 29.55 -9.39
N THR A 88 -14.76 30.58 -8.57
CA THR A 88 -15.47 31.87 -8.72
C THR A 88 -15.06 32.55 -10.03
N ASP A 89 -13.77 32.60 -10.33
CA ASP A 89 -13.21 33.22 -11.53
C ASP A 89 -13.79 32.57 -12.81
N VAL A 90 -13.91 31.22 -12.85
CA VAL A 90 -14.51 30.49 -13.99
C VAL A 90 -16.00 30.75 -14.12
N ARG A 91 -16.75 30.75 -13.01
CA ARG A 91 -18.20 30.99 -13.02
C ARG A 91 -18.54 32.43 -13.42
N ASP A 92 -17.79 33.40 -12.90
CA ASP A 92 -17.97 34.80 -13.27
C ASP A 92 -17.69 35.00 -14.77
N ALA A 93 -16.66 34.34 -15.33
CA ALA A 93 -16.40 34.37 -16.76
C ALA A 93 -17.53 33.72 -17.58
N GLN A 94 -18.08 32.58 -17.13
CA GLN A 94 -19.25 31.95 -17.76
C GLN A 94 -20.47 32.88 -17.74
N ASP A 95 -20.77 33.51 -16.60
CA ASP A 95 -21.89 34.45 -16.45
C ASP A 95 -21.72 35.71 -17.35
N ASP A 96 -20.50 36.25 -17.44
CA ASP A 96 -20.19 37.40 -18.28
C ASP A 96 -20.25 37.06 -19.77
N LEU A 97 -19.84 35.85 -20.16
CA LEU A 97 -19.99 35.33 -21.52
C LEU A 97 -21.46 35.12 -21.89
N ASP A 98 -22.26 34.54 -20.99
CA ASP A 98 -23.70 34.40 -21.19
C ASP A 98 -24.38 35.76 -21.34
N ALA A 99 -23.98 36.75 -20.54
CA ALA A 99 -24.47 38.11 -20.65
C ALA A 99 -24.06 38.78 -21.97
N SER A 100 -22.81 38.56 -22.42
CA SER A 100 -22.32 39.01 -23.74
C SER A 100 -23.09 38.36 -24.89
N PHE A 101 -23.29 37.04 -24.82
CA PHE A 101 -24.05 36.29 -25.82
C PHE A 101 -25.50 36.77 -25.91
N ALA A 102 -26.15 37.01 -24.76
CA ALA A 102 -27.50 37.55 -24.71
C ALA A 102 -27.60 38.93 -25.36
N ARG A 103 -26.58 39.79 -25.21
CA ARG A 103 -26.49 41.08 -25.91
C ARG A 103 -26.23 40.92 -27.40
N ALA A 104 -25.37 39.98 -27.80
CA ALA A 104 -25.08 39.68 -29.20
C ALA A 104 -26.30 39.12 -29.95
N ALA A 105 -27.11 38.29 -29.29
CA ALA A 105 -28.33 37.71 -29.85
C ALA A 105 -29.55 38.64 -29.78
N ALA A 106 -29.44 39.77 -29.07
CA ALA A 106 -30.57 40.65 -28.78
C ALA A 106 -31.16 41.25 -30.07
N GLY A 107 -32.47 41.06 -30.26
CA GLY A 107 -33.16 41.62 -31.42
C GLY A 107 -32.88 40.91 -32.74
N LEU A 108 -32.22 39.75 -32.72
CA LEU A 108 -31.98 38.92 -33.90
C LEU A 108 -33.03 37.80 -34.04
N LYS A 109 -33.11 37.20 -35.23
CA LYS A 109 -34.04 36.11 -35.53
C LYS A 109 -33.56 34.78 -34.95
N SER A 110 -32.27 34.49 -35.09
CA SER A 110 -31.64 33.31 -34.50
C SER A 110 -30.14 33.54 -34.27
N ALA A 111 -29.61 32.81 -33.28
CA ALA A 111 -28.19 32.57 -33.07
C ALA A 111 -28.02 31.04 -32.99
N GLU A 112 -27.32 30.46 -33.97
CA GLU A 112 -27.22 29.01 -34.14
C GLU A 112 -25.78 28.55 -33.92
N ARG A 113 -25.57 27.71 -32.90
CA ARG A 113 -24.28 27.06 -32.60
C ARG A 113 -24.11 25.79 -33.43
N LYS A 114 -23.02 25.68 -34.18
CA LYS A 114 -22.68 24.49 -34.98
C LYS A 114 -21.18 24.43 -35.28
N ASP A 115 -20.57 23.26 -35.09
CA ASP A 115 -19.18 22.96 -35.44
C ASP A 115 -18.17 23.97 -34.83
N GLY A 116 -18.39 24.38 -33.57
CA GLY A 116 -17.53 25.35 -32.87
C GLY A 116 -17.71 26.81 -33.30
N MET A 117 -18.77 27.10 -34.05
CA MET A 117 -19.09 28.45 -34.54
C MET A 117 -20.52 28.86 -34.12
N VAL A 118 -20.75 30.16 -33.97
CA VAL A 118 -22.09 30.75 -33.81
C VAL A 118 -22.42 31.57 -35.05
N THR A 119 -23.58 31.30 -35.66
CA THR A 119 -24.12 32.11 -36.76
C THR A 119 -25.32 32.92 -36.31
N PHE A 120 -25.22 34.25 -36.44
CA PHE A 120 -26.23 35.23 -36.09
C PHE A 120 -27.02 35.67 -37.33
N THR A 121 -28.34 35.59 -37.25
CA THR A 121 -29.26 35.88 -38.37
C THR A 121 -30.23 37.01 -37.99
N PRO A 122 -30.25 38.13 -38.74
CA PRO A 122 -31.18 39.23 -38.50
C PRO A 122 -32.63 38.90 -38.91
N TRP A 123 -33.58 39.75 -38.52
CA TRP A 123 -34.99 39.59 -38.93
C TRP A 123 -35.23 40.05 -40.36
N ASN A 124 -34.58 41.14 -40.77
CA ASN A 124 -34.70 41.69 -42.11
C ASN A 124 -33.33 41.73 -42.81
N ASP A 125 -33.29 41.30 -44.08
CA ASP A 125 -32.03 41.14 -44.80
C ASP A 125 -31.31 42.44 -45.19
N ASP A 126 -32.00 43.59 -45.12
CA ASP A 126 -31.53 44.86 -45.71
C ASP A 126 -31.33 46.03 -44.73
N ASP A 127 -31.80 45.96 -43.47
CA ASP A 127 -31.82 47.12 -42.53
C ASP A 127 -31.21 46.87 -41.13
N ASP A 128 -30.88 45.63 -40.77
CA ASP A 128 -30.40 45.30 -39.42
C ASP A 128 -28.86 45.46 -39.31
N ASP A 129 -28.40 46.39 -38.46
CA ASP A 129 -26.98 46.65 -38.17
C ASP A 129 -26.42 45.59 -37.20
N LEU A 130 -25.58 44.69 -37.71
CA LEU A 130 -24.93 43.63 -36.94
C LEU A 130 -23.58 44.05 -36.32
N SER A 131 -23.20 45.33 -36.36
CA SER A 131 -21.93 45.80 -35.76
C SER A 131 -21.85 45.57 -34.25
N HIS A 132 -22.99 45.49 -33.56
CA HIS A 132 -23.05 45.13 -32.14
C HIS A 132 -22.62 43.68 -31.88
N VAL A 133 -22.89 42.74 -32.81
CA VAL A 133 -22.44 41.33 -32.69
C VAL A 133 -20.91 41.26 -32.67
N GLN A 134 -20.24 42.01 -33.54
CA GLN A 134 -18.78 42.11 -33.53
C GLN A 134 -18.26 42.72 -32.23
N THR A 135 -18.94 43.75 -31.70
CA THR A 135 -18.56 44.40 -30.44
C THR A 135 -18.66 43.43 -29.25
N GLU A 136 -19.73 42.64 -29.19
CA GLU A 136 -19.89 41.63 -28.15
C GLU A 136 -18.97 40.41 -28.35
N PHE A 137 -18.63 40.06 -29.59
CA PHE A 137 -17.59 39.07 -29.88
C PHE A 137 -16.22 39.52 -29.35
N ASP A 138 -15.83 40.76 -29.63
CA ASP A 138 -14.57 41.34 -29.11
C ASP A 138 -14.59 41.39 -27.57
N THR A 139 -15.75 41.68 -26.97
CA THR A 139 -15.95 41.67 -25.51
C THR A 139 -15.81 40.26 -24.94
N ALA A 140 -16.43 39.26 -25.57
CA ALA A 140 -16.34 37.86 -25.15
C ALA A 140 -14.91 37.32 -25.24
N GLN A 141 -14.19 37.67 -26.32
CA GLN A 141 -12.77 37.33 -26.43
C GLN A 141 -11.95 37.95 -25.29
N GLY A 142 -12.24 39.21 -24.92
CA GLY A 142 -11.60 39.85 -23.76
C GLY A 142 -11.88 39.13 -22.44
N ILE A 143 -13.12 38.68 -22.21
CA ILE A 143 -13.49 37.90 -21.02
C ILE A 143 -12.70 36.58 -20.96
N VAL A 144 -12.60 35.86 -22.09
CA VAL A 144 -11.81 34.62 -22.17
C VAL A 144 -10.32 34.90 -21.92
N ASP A 145 -9.77 35.95 -22.52
CA ASP A 145 -8.35 36.32 -22.35
C ASP A 145 -8.03 36.68 -20.89
N ASP A 146 -8.93 37.43 -20.23
CA ASP A 146 -8.81 37.80 -18.82
C ASP A 146 -8.93 36.56 -17.91
N ALA A 147 -9.87 35.65 -18.19
CA ALA A 147 -10.02 34.39 -17.47
C ALA A 147 -8.76 33.53 -17.59
N ILE A 148 -8.17 33.39 -18.78
CA ILE A 148 -6.91 32.67 -18.99
C ILE A 148 -5.76 33.32 -18.20
N ALA A 149 -5.69 34.66 -18.17
CA ALA A 149 -4.67 35.38 -17.41
C ALA A 149 -4.81 35.16 -15.90
N LEU A 150 -6.05 35.15 -15.39
CA LEU A 150 -6.35 34.79 -14.00
C LEU A 150 -5.91 33.35 -13.71
N MET A 151 -6.32 32.37 -14.53
CA MET A 151 -5.95 30.96 -14.35
C MET A 151 -4.44 30.75 -14.31
N ARG A 152 -3.66 31.43 -15.17
CA ARG A 152 -2.19 31.39 -15.12
C ARG A 152 -1.61 31.97 -13.83
N THR A 153 -2.26 32.99 -13.28
CA THR A 153 -1.85 33.58 -12.00
C THR A 153 -2.16 32.60 -10.86
N ARG A 154 -3.32 31.94 -10.89
CA ARG A 154 -3.69 30.90 -9.91
C ARG A 154 -2.74 29.72 -9.96
N ASP A 155 -2.43 29.21 -11.14
CA ASP A 155 -1.47 28.13 -11.36
C ASP A 155 -0.11 28.45 -10.73
N ALA A 156 0.42 29.66 -10.96
CA ALA A 156 1.68 30.08 -10.35
C ALA A 156 1.63 30.12 -8.81
N THR A 157 0.52 30.56 -8.22
CA THR A 157 0.32 30.55 -6.76
C THR A 157 0.16 29.12 -6.21
N LEU A 158 -0.54 28.25 -6.93
CA LEU A 158 -0.70 26.85 -6.54
C LEU A 158 0.66 26.14 -6.51
N LEU A 159 1.51 26.39 -7.51
CA LEU A 159 2.88 25.88 -7.57
C LEU A 159 3.75 26.40 -6.43
N GLU A 160 3.57 27.63 -5.97
CA GLU A 160 4.29 28.18 -4.82
C GLU A 160 3.87 27.50 -3.52
N LEU A 161 2.55 27.36 -3.28
CA LEU A 161 2.02 26.63 -2.12
C LEU A 161 2.43 25.15 -2.13
N GLY A 162 2.43 24.51 -3.30
CA GLY A 162 2.90 23.13 -3.45
C GLY A 162 4.38 22.98 -3.11
N ARG A 163 5.23 23.95 -3.48
CA ARG A 163 6.65 23.97 -3.09
C ARG A 163 6.84 24.19 -1.60
N ASP A 164 6.02 25.03 -0.97
CA ASP A 164 6.08 25.24 0.47
C ASP A 164 5.72 23.96 1.22
N LEU A 165 4.66 23.25 0.80
CA LEU A 165 4.31 21.94 1.35
C LEU A 165 5.41 20.90 1.13
N TYR A 166 5.98 20.84 -0.07
CA TYR A 166 7.07 19.93 -0.37
C TYR A 166 8.30 20.20 0.51
N ALA A 167 8.66 21.47 0.70
CA ALA A 167 9.78 21.85 1.57
C ALA A 167 9.51 21.54 3.05
N LEU A 168 8.24 21.61 3.49
CA LEU A 168 7.85 21.18 4.83
C LEU A 168 7.97 19.66 4.98
N ALA A 169 7.51 18.89 3.99
CA ALA A 169 7.63 17.45 3.97
C ALA A 169 9.11 17.01 3.98
N GLU A 170 9.93 17.57 3.09
CA GLU A 170 11.38 17.29 3.01
C GLU A 170 12.10 17.63 4.33
N ALA A 171 11.71 18.71 5.01
CA ALA A 171 12.33 19.09 6.28
C ALA A 171 11.99 18.16 7.46
N TRP A 172 10.98 17.29 7.29
CA TRP A 172 10.49 16.37 8.32
C TRP A 172 10.51 14.91 7.88
N SER A 173 11.02 14.59 6.69
CA SER A 173 11.13 13.21 6.20
C SER A 173 11.91 12.34 7.19
N ASP A 174 13.09 12.81 7.63
CA ASP A 174 13.92 12.08 8.61
C ASP A 174 13.16 11.75 9.91
N ALA A 175 12.25 12.61 10.33
CA ALA A 175 11.46 12.39 11.54
C ALA A 175 10.22 11.52 11.29
N ALA A 176 9.65 11.60 10.09
CA ALA A 176 8.52 10.77 9.66
C ALA A 176 8.94 9.32 9.43
N ASP A 177 10.16 9.13 8.92
CA ASP A 177 10.74 7.84 8.57
C ASP A 177 11.64 7.30 9.70
N GLY A 178 11.52 7.80 10.93
CA GLY A 178 12.23 7.31 12.12
C GLY A 178 13.72 7.66 12.26
N THR A 179 14.39 8.03 11.16
CA THR A 179 15.86 8.19 11.01
C THR A 179 16.52 9.22 11.94
N ASP A 180 15.87 10.37 12.13
CA ASP A 180 16.24 11.39 13.11
C ASP A 180 14.96 12.08 13.54
N PRO A 181 14.47 11.83 14.76
CA PRO A 181 13.27 12.50 15.24
C PRO A 181 13.47 14.01 15.44
N GLY A 182 14.65 14.58 15.14
CA GLY A 182 14.95 16.01 15.18
C GLY A 182 15.11 16.54 16.61
N TRP A 183 15.28 15.62 17.56
CA TRP A 183 15.57 15.89 18.97
C TRP A 183 16.50 14.83 19.55
N THR A 184 17.38 15.27 20.44
CA THR A 184 18.29 14.34 21.11
C THR A 184 17.53 13.65 22.23
N ILE A 185 17.27 12.35 22.06
CA ILE A 185 16.87 11.47 23.16
C ILE A 185 18.09 11.38 24.10
N PRO A 186 18.01 11.84 25.35
CA PRO A 186 19.15 11.77 26.25
C PRO A 186 19.55 10.32 26.47
N THR A 187 20.71 9.91 25.96
CA THR A 187 21.26 8.57 26.18
C THR A 187 21.67 8.41 27.64
N GLY A 188 20.94 7.55 28.33
CA GLY A 188 21.20 7.17 29.71
C GLY A 188 20.35 5.98 30.01
N THR A 189 20.99 4.89 30.45
CA THR A 189 20.34 3.66 30.89
C THR A 189 19.08 3.99 31.69
N THR A 190 17.91 3.70 31.13
CA THR A 190 16.68 3.64 31.91
C THR A 190 16.90 2.58 32.99
N TYR A 191 16.60 2.91 34.24
CA TYR A 191 16.63 1.94 35.34
C TYR A 191 15.33 1.11 35.29
N GLY A 192 15.20 0.24 34.29
CA GLY A 192 14.03 -0.59 34.05
C GLY A 192 12.80 0.20 33.56
N VAL A 193 11.65 -0.49 33.56
CA VAL A 193 10.37 0.00 33.03
C VAL A 193 9.95 1.33 33.67
N GLN A 194 9.71 2.34 32.83
CA GLN A 194 9.16 3.64 33.23
C GLN A 194 7.69 3.74 32.82
N THR A 195 6.88 4.41 33.65
CA THR A 195 5.46 4.63 33.37
C THR A 195 5.07 6.05 33.73
N THR A 196 4.47 6.76 32.79
CA THR A 196 3.98 8.14 32.96
C THR A 196 2.55 8.21 32.47
N SER A 197 1.64 8.72 33.31
CA SER A 197 0.24 8.93 32.93
C SER A 197 -0.07 10.43 32.90
N LEU A 198 -0.62 10.91 31.79
CA LEU A 198 -1.03 12.30 31.59
C LEU A 198 -2.27 12.39 30.68
N ASP A 199 -3.31 13.06 31.17
CA ASP A 199 -4.58 13.32 30.47
C ASP A 199 -5.31 12.09 29.91
N GLY A 200 -5.24 10.96 30.63
CA GLY A 200 -5.87 9.71 30.20
C GLY A 200 -5.03 8.91 29.22
N THR A 201 -3.81 9.33 28.91
CA THR A 201 -2.80 8.52 28.22
C THR A 201 -1.78 8.00 29.23
N THR A 202 -1.51 6.71 29.21
CA THR A 202 -0.41 6.07 29.96
C THR A 202 0.67 5.63 28.99
N VAL A 203 1.85 6.23 29.10
CA VAL A 203 3.05 5.88 28.34
C VAL A 203 3.94 4.97 29.18
N ILE A 204 4.33 3.83 28.61
CA ILE A 204 5.24 2.87 29.22
C ILE A 204 6.49 2.77 28.36
N THR A 205 7.67 2.90 28.95
CA THR A 205 8.96 2.74 28.26
C THR A 205 9.71 1.57 28.88
N THR A 206 10.11 0.58 28.07
CA THR A 206 10.71 -0.66 28.58
C THR A 206 12.21 -0.53 28.78
N GLY A 207 12.94 0.06 27.83
CA GLY A 207 14.32 0.52 28.02
C GLY A 207 15.21 0.30 26.81
N ASP A 208 16.48 -0.05 27.06
CA ASP A 208 17.36 -0.53 25.99
C ASP A 208 17.54 -2.05 26.20
N GLY A 209 17.47 -2.81 25.11
CA GLY A 209 17.66 -4.26 25.05
C GLY A 209 16.37 -5.02 24.75
N ASN A 210 16.52 -6.23 24.21
CA ASN A 210 15.44 -7.09 23.77
C ASN A 210 14.46 -7.44 24.90
N ASP A 211 13.29 -6.83 24.85
CA ASP A 211 12.22 -6.94 25.83
C ASP A 211 11.02 -7.70 25.23
N LYS A 212 10.27 -8.39 26.07
CA LYS A 212 8.99 -9.03 25.69
C LYS A 212 7.83 -8.35 26.38
N VAL A 213 6.89 -7.80 25.61
CA VAL A 213 5.68 -7.16 26.09
C VAL A 213 4.45 -8.02 25.77
N VAL A 214 3.63 -8.31 26.78
CA VAL A 214 2.34 -8.98 26.59
C VAL A 214 1.23 -8.06 27.09
N VAL A 215 0.31 -7.70 26.21
CA VAL A 215 -0.84 -6.83 26.53
C VAL A 215 -2.11 -7.66 26.61
N ASN A 216 -2.88 -7.50 27.69
CA ASN A 216 -4.16 -8.19 27.89
C ASN A 216 -5.20 -7.24 28.47
N VAL A 217 -6.48 -7.63 28.49
CA VAL A 217 -7.55 -6.86 29.15
C VAL A 217 -8.23 -7.71 30.20
N ASP A 218 -8.33 -7.18 31.43
CA ASP A 218 -9.03 -7.85 32.52
C ASP A 218 -10.54 -7.88 32.22
N PRO A 219 -11.16 -9.06 32.01
CA PRO A 219 -12.55 -9.14 31.55
C PRO A 219 -13.57 -8.67 32.60
N ASN A 220 -13.16 -8.50 33.86
CA ASN A 220 -14.06 -8.04 34.92
C ASN A 220 -14.03 -6.53 35.12
N THR A 221 -12.90 -5.90 34.80
CA THR A 221 -12.66 -4.48 35.11
C THR A 221 -12.48 -3.64 33.85
N GLY A 222 -12.13 -4.25 32.72
CA GLY A 222 -11.72 -3.56 31.50
C GLY A 222 -10.32 -2.93 31.60
N GLU A 223 -9.57 -3.20 32.67
CA GLU A 223 -8.21 -2.68 32.82
C GLU A 223 -7.28 -3.32 31.78
N THR A 224 -6.50 -2.50 31.08
CA THR A 224 -5.40 -2.98 30.25
C THR A 224 -4.25 -3.42 31.16
N ILE A 225 -3.78 -4.65 30.96
CA ILE A 225 -2.69 -5.27 31.71
C ILE A 225 -1.51 -5.41 30.77
N VAL A 226 -0.41 -4.71 31.05
CA VAL A 226 0.83 -4.78 30.27
C VAL A 226 1.87 -5.51 31.11
N THR A 227 2.35 -6.66 30.63
CA THR A 227 3.41 -7.44 31.27
C THR A 227 4.68 -7.36 30.44
N ILE A 228 5.73 -6.75 30.98
CA ILE A 228 7.01 -6.55 30.32
C ILE A 228 8.03 -7.46 30.97
N THR A 229 8.76 -8.24 30.18
CA THR A 229 9.91 -9.03 30.63
C THR A 229 11.15 -8.43 30.00
N ASP A 230 12.03 -7.87 30.83
CA ASP A 230 13.21 -7.20 30.32
C ASP A 230 14.26 -8.18 29.75
N ALA A 231 15.28 -7.66 29.06
CA ALA A 231 16.41 -8.44 28.56
C ALA A 231 17.17 -9.26 29.64
N ALA A 232 17.01 -8.94 30.93
CA ALA A 232 17.56 -9.71 32.05
C ALA A 232 16.61 -10.81 32.56
N GLY A 233 15.42 -10.95 31.96
CA GLY A 233 14.38 -11.90 32.32
C GLY A 233 13.53 -11.46 33.52
N VAL A 234 13.55 -10.17 33.89
CA VAL A 234 12.77 -9.64 35.01
C VAL A 234 11.43 -9.13 34.52
N SER A 235 10.34 -9.73 35.00
CA SER A 235 8.98 -9.33 34.62
C SER A 235 8.39 -8.24 35.54
N THR A 236 7.81 -7.21 34.93
CA THR A 236 7.04 -6.13 35.56
C THR A 236 5.64 -6.08 34.95
N THR A 237 4.60 -5.89 35.77
CA THR A 237 3.21 -5.77 35.28
C THR A 237 2.65 -4.40 35.65
N GLN A 238 2.12 -3.69 34.65
CA GLN A 238 1.34 -2.47 34.80
C GLN A 238 -0.15 -2.75 34.59
N ARG A 239 -1.00 -2.07 35.38
CA ARG A 239 -2.45 -2.10 35.22
C ARG A 239 -2.94 -0.68 34.97
N ILE A 240 -3.56 -0.48 33.83
CA ILE A 240 -4.03 0.81 33.33
C ILE A 240 -5.56 0.80 33.42
N ALA A 241 -6.14 1.95 33.81
CA ALA A 241 -7.58 2.04 33.98
C ALA A 241 -8.31 1.86 32.64
N ALA A 242 -9.50 1.25 32.69
CA ALA A 242 -10.31 1.04 31.49
C ALA A 242 -10.61 2.36 30.76
N GLY A 243 -10.35 2.38 29.45
CA GLY A 243 -10.58 3.53 28.58
C GLY A 243 -9.49 4.61 28.61
N GLU A 244 -8.37 4.38 29.32
CA GLU A 244 -7.15 5.17 29.11
C GLU A 244 -6.41 4.65 27.87
N GLU A 245 -5.85 5.57 27.09
CA GLU A 245 -4.95 5.25 25.97
C GLU A 245 -3.64 4.68 26.53
N VAL A 246 -3.13 3.62 25.91
CA VAL A 246 -1.87 3.00 26.30
C VAL A 246 -0.88 3.13 25.16
N VAL A 247 0.26 3.76 25.44
CA VAL A 247 1.38 3.87 24.52
C VAL A 247 2.56 3.09 25.10
N ILE A 248 3.11 2.17 24.33
CA ILE A 248 4.26 1.35 24.72
C ILE A 248 5.42 1.67 23.79
N ASN A 249 6.51 2.16 24.38
CA ASN A 249 7.76 2.44 23.68
C ASN A 249 8.80 1.42 24.11
N THR A 250 9.33 0.62 23.20
CA THR A 250 10.26 -0.44 23.59
C THR A 250 11.72 0.00 23.54
N GLY A 251 12.09 0.86 22.59
CA GLY A 251 13.32 1.65 22.64
C GLY A 251 14.40 1.13 21.68
N GLN A 252 15.45 0.51 22.20
CA GLN A 252 16.47 -0.15 21.36
C GLN A 252 16.44 -1.65 21.63
N GLY A 253 16.88 -2.45 20.67
CA GLY A 253 16.95 -3.91 20.77
C GLY A 253 15.83 -4.55 19.96
N ASN A 254 15.92 -5.87 19.77
CA ASN A 254 14.90 -6.62 19.03
C ASN A 254 13.82 -7.05 20.02
N ASP A 255 12.70 -6.34 20.02
CA ASP A 255 11.62 -6.45 20.98
C ASP A 255 10.45 -7.30 20.45
N GLU A 256 9.74 -7.98 21.35
CA GLU A 256 8.59 -8.82 21.00
C GLU A 256 7.33 -8.32 21.73
N ILE A 257 6.35 -7.85 20.98
CA ILE A 257 5.05 -7.40 21.48
C ILE A 257 3.97 -8.40 21.07
N LEU A 258 3.21 -8.89 22.05
CA LEU A 258 2.13 -9.85 21.84
C LEU A 258 0.82 -9.36 22.46
N VAL A 259 -0.22 -9.25 21.65
CA VAL A 259 -1.61 -9.15 22.10
C VAL A 259 -2.28 -10.52 21.89
N PRO A 260 -2.61 -11.27 22.96
CA PRO A 260 -3.20 -12.59 22.79
C PRO A 260 -4.57 -12.54 22.12
N ARG A 261 -4.82 -13.53 21.26
CA ARG A 261 -6.10 -13.76 20.59
C ARG A 261 -7.31 -13.62 21.51
N GLY A 262 -8.37 -12.98 21.02
CA GLY A 262 -9.61 -12.71 21.73
C GLY A 262 -9.52 -11.55 22.73
N THR A 263 -8.48 -10.72 22.64
CA THR A 263 -8.35 -9.47 23.40
C THR A 263 -8.91 -8.32 22.60
N GLU A 264 -9.79 -7.51 23.20
CA GLU A 264 -10.26 -6.24 22.63
C GLU A 264 -9.43 -5.11 23.25
N VAL A 265 -8.58 -4.44 22.49
CA VAL A 265 -7.65 -3.42 23.01
C VAL A 265 -7.40 -2.31 21.99
N HIS A 266 -7.30 -1.08 22.47
CA HIS A 266 -6.81 0.06 21.70
C HIS A 266 -5.45 0.48 22.25
N VAL A 267 -4.38 0.30 21.47
CA VAL A 267 -2.99 0.46 21.93
C VAL A 267 -2.13 1.07 20.83
N ARG A 268 -1.17 1.89 21.26
CA ARG A 268 -0.07 2.35 20.41
C ARG A 268 1.23 1.66 20.79
N PHE A 269 1.95 1.14 19.81
CA PHE A 269 3.31 0.61 19.92
C PHE A 269 4.27 1.49 19.13
N ALA A 270 5.40 1.84 19.75
CA ALA A 270 6.53 2.46 19.07
C ALA A 270 7.78 1.68 19.44
N THR A 271 8.23 0.80 18.55
CA THR A 271 9.20 -0.23 18.92
C THR A 271 10.62 0.31 18.92
N GLY A 272 10.96 1.15 17.95
CA GLY A 272 12.08 2.05 18.03
C GLY A 272 13.23 1.62 17.14
N ALA A 273 14.26 0.95 17.67
CA ALA A 273 15.40 0.53 16.87
C ALA A 273 15.79 -0.92 17.16
N GLY A 274 16.05 -1.70 16.11
CA GLY A 274 16.27 -3.15 16.19
C GLY A 274 15.18 -3.87 15.41
N ASP A 275 15.41 -5.15 15.11
CA ASP A 275 14.42 -5.93 14.35
C ASP A 275 13.30 -6.37 15.30
N ASP A 276 12.18 -5.67 15.29
CA ASP A 276 11.08 -5.82 16.24
C ASP A 276 9.95 -6.71 15.70
N THR A 277 9.16 -7.26 16.61
CA THR A 277 7.98 -8.07 16.26
C THR A 277 6.77 -7.60 17.03
N VAL A 278 5.72 -7.19 16.31
CA VAL A 278 4.40 -6.88 16.86
C VAL A 278 3.40 -7.89 16.33
N ASN A 279 2.90 -8.79 17.17
CA ASN A 279 1.85 -9.73 16.80
C ASN A 279 0.60 -9.47 17.64
N THR A 280 -0.46 -9.02 16.97
CA THR A 280 -1.78 -8.80 17.57
C THR A 280 -2.88 -9.60 16.87
N GLN A 281 -2.51 -10.56 16.03
CA GLN A 281 -3.43 -11.40 15.28
C GLN A 281 -4.51 -12.03 16.17
N GLY A 282 -5.73 -12.02 15.68
CA GLY A 282 -6.91 -12.51 16.38
C GLY A 282 -7.31 -11.66 17.60
N SER A 283 -6.68 -10.51 17.82
CA SER A 283 -7.21 -9.45 18.67
C SER A 283 -8.25 -8.61 17.92
N SER A 284 -8.92 -7.71 18.63
CA SER A 284 -9.91 -6.79 18.07
C SER A 284 -9.70 -5.40 18.65
N GLY A 285 -10.18 -4.38 17.96
CA GLY A 285 -9.92 -2.99 18.32
C GLY A 285 -8.64 -2.48 17.69
N ASP A 286 -8.60 -1.16 17.53
CA ASP A 286 -7.62 -0.46 16.70
C ASP A 286 -6.22 -0.45 17.34
N VAL A 287 -5.22 -0.83 16.56
CA VAL A 287 -3.80 -0.81 16.89
C VAL A 287 -3.11 0.27 16.07
N GLU A 288 -2.28 1.07 16.75
CA GLU A 288 -1.32 1.95 16.10
C GLU A 288 0.09 1.38 16.30
N ALA A 289 0.79 0.99 15.25
CA ALA A 289 2.13 0.41 15.35
C ALA A 289 3.15 1.20 14.51
N PHE A 290 4.31 1.47 15.11
CA PHE A 290 5.44 2.12 14.47
C PHE A 290 6.68 1.27 14.73
N GLY A 291 7.25 0.68 13.69
CA GLY A 291 8.46 -0.16 13.75
C GLY A 291 9.69 0.69 14.07
N GLY A 292 10.11 1.53 13.13
CA GLY A 292 11.19 2.49 13.36
C GLY A 292 12.45 2.15 12.57
N ASP A 293 13.59 1.93 13.24
CA ASP A 293 14.82 1.50 12.59
C ASP A 293 14.95 -0.02 12.70
N GLY A 294 15.25 -0.72 11.60
CA GLY A 294 15.54 -2.17 11.63
C GLY A 294 14.44 -2.95 10.91
N ILE A 295 14.68 -4.25 10.71
CA ILE A 295 13.76 -5.09 9.93
C ILE A 295 12.60 -5.53 10.83
N ASP A 296 11.44 -4.93 10.66
CA ASP A 296 10.30 -5.15 11.53
C ASP A 296 9.29 -6.14 10.96
N THR A 297 8.61 -6.86 11.86
CA THR A 297 7.47 -7.72 11.53
C THR A 297 6.25 -7.28 12.32
N ILE A 298 5.26 -6.70 11.65
CA ILE A 298 4.06 -6.15 12.27
C ILE A 298 2.82 -6.85 11.69
N GLU A 299 2.11 -7.58 12.54
CA GLU A 299 0.88 -8.29 12.19
C GLU A 299 -0.26 -7.81 13.11
N THR A 300 -1.26 -7.14 12.52
CA THR A 300 -2.37 -6.54 13.26
C THR A 300 -3.64 -7.41 13.29
N GLY A 301 -4.75 -6.83 13.71
CA GLY A 301 -5.88 -7.56 14.29
C GLY A 301 -7.08 -7.63 13.35
N THR A 302 -8.26 -7.38 13.92
CA THR A 302 -9.49 -7.14 13.14
C THR A 302 -9.97 -5.68 13.28
N GLY A 303 -9.09 -4.77 13.71
CA GLY A 303 -9.40 -3.36 14.01
C GLY A 303 -9.34 -2.49 12.76
N ASP A 304 -9.64 -1.20 12.85
CA ASP A 304 -9.20 -0.26 11.79
C ASP A 304 -7.82 0.26 12.24
N ASP A 305 -6.76 -0.38 11.75
CA ASP A 305 -5.40 -0.28 12.27
C ASP A 305 -4.56 0.76 11.51
N PHE A 306 -3.53 1.31 12.16
CA PHE A 306 -2.57 2.22 11.55
C PHE A 306 -1.16 1.67 11.77
N VAL A 307 -0.45 1.38 10.68
CA VAL A 307 0.89 0.80 10.73
C VAL A 307 1.87 1.61 9.90
N SER A 308 3.06 1.82 10.46
CA SER A 308 4.23 2.29 9.74
C SER A 308 5.38 1.32 10.02
N GLY A 309 5.96 0.73 8.96
CA GLY A 309 7.18 -0.10 9.03
C GLY A 309 8.35 0.73 9.55
N GLY A 310 8.83 1.67 8.73
CA GLY A 310 9.82 2.66 9.17
C GLY A 310 11.05 2.72 8.28
N ARG A 311 12.10 2.01 8.61
CA ARG A 311 13.34 1.98 7.84
C ARG A 311 13.79 0.56 7.71
N ASP A 312 14.49 0.34 6.60
CA ASP A 312 14.96 -0.98 6.24
C ASP A 312 13.75 -1.84 5.85
N ASP A 313 14.03 -3.06 5.47
CA ASP A 313 13.10 -3.92 4.76
C ASP A 313 12.05 -4.50 5.72
N ASP A 314 10.78 -4.08 5.67
CA ASP A 314 9.75 -4.44 6.66
C ASP A 314 8.68 -5.43 6.15
N TYR A 315 8.05 -6.15 7.09
CA TYR A 315 6.86 -6.96 6.83
C TYR A 315 5.66 -6.46 7.62
N VAL A 316 4.58 -6.12 6.92
CA VAL A 316 3.33 -5.61 7.48
C VAL A 316 2.14 -6.43 6.99
N ASP A 317 1.31 -6.90 7.93
CA ASP A 317 0.02 -7.54 7.69
C ASP A 317 -1.05 -6.79 8.51
N GLY A 318 -1.96 -6.08 7.83
CA GLY A 318 -3.02 -5.27 8.43
C GLY A 318 -4.07 -6.12 9.18
N GLY A 319 -4.25 -7.37 8.77
CA GLY A 319 -5.38 -8.18 9.22
C GLY A 319 -6.71 -7.64 8.69
N ALA A 320 -7.82 -7.97 9.35
CA ALA A 320 -9.11 -7.47 8.85
C ALA A 320 -9.33 -6.04 9.34
N GLY A 321 -9.90 -5.14 8.53
CA GLY A 321 -9.96 -3.75 8.93
C GLY A 321 -10.18 -2.82 7.74
N ASN A 322 -10.35 -1.53 7.98
CA ASN A 322 -10.01 -0.55 6.95
C ASN A 322 -8.74 0.13 7.42
N ASP A 323 -7.62 -0.43 7.02
CA ASP A 323 -6.33 -0.14 7.59
C ASP A 323 -5.60 0.94 6.81
N VAL A 324 -4.64 1.58 7.49
CA VAL A 324 -3.70 2.51 6.87
C VAL A 324 -2.30 1.99 7.12
N LEU A 325 -1.68 1.48 6.07
CA LEU A 325 -0.41 0.77 6.11
C LEU A 325 0.63 1.55 5.29
N ALA A 326 1.81 1.74 5.87
CA ALA A 326 2.93 2.41 5.21
C ALA A 326 4.24 1.64 5.43
N GLY A 327 4.93 1.26 4.36
CA GLY A 327 6.24 0.61 4.42
C GLY A 327 7.33 1.59 4.86
N ARG A 328 7.43 2.69 4.11
CA ARG A 328 8.32 3.87 4.27
C ARG A 328 9.62 3.75 3.49
N LEU A 329 10.71 3.30 4.09
CA LEU A 329 12.03 3.25 3.45
C LEU A 329 12.53 1.82 3.53
N GLY A 330 13.01 1.27 2.43
CA GLY A 330 13.38 -0.15 2.37
C GLY A 330 12.50 -0.84 1.35
N ASP A 331 12.93 -2.01 0.89
CA ASP A 331 12.03 -2.84 0.09
C ASP A 331 11.02 -3.42 1.10
N ASP A 332 9.71 -3.22 0.95
CA ASP A 332 8.73 -3.63 1.96
C ASP A 332 7.77 -4.72 1.44
N VAL A 333 7.22 -5.55 2.34
CA VAL A 333 6.10 -6.46 2.05
C VAL A 333 4.89 -6.06 2.87
N ILE A 334 3.81 -5.65 2.20
CA ILE A 334 2.60 -5.16 2.85
C ILE A 334 1.37 -5.91 2.34
N TYR A 335 0.60 -6.47 3.27
CA TYR A 335 -0.73 -7.04 3.02
C TYR A 335 -1.80 -6.21 3.73
N GLY A 336 -2.80 -5.74 2.99
CA GLY A 336 -4.03 -5.11 3.50
C GLY A 336 -4.94 -6.13 4.18
N MET A 337 -5.21 -7.24 3.49
CA MET A 337 -6.11 -8.33 3.88
C MET A 337 -7.60 -7.97 3.70
N ASP A 338 -8.42 -8.05 4.75
CA ASP A 338 -9.88 -7.99 4.60
C ASP A 338 -10.41 -6.58 4.95
N GLY A 339 -10.73 -5.78 3.94
CA GLY A 339 -11.49 -4.53 4.03
C GLY A 339 -10.95 -3.45 3.10
N ASN A 340 -11.33 -2.17 3.28
CA ASN A 340 -10.95 -1.13 2.30
C ASN A 340 -9.74 -0.36 2.79
N ASP A 341 -8.57 -0.79 2.36
CA ASP A 341 -7.30 -0.38 2.92
C ASP A 341 -6.67 0.78 2.14
N VAL A 342 -5.77 1.48 2.83
CA VAL A 342 -4.86 2.44 2.22
C VAL A 342 -3.45 1.95 2.43
N ILE A 343 -2.81 1.52 1.36
CA ILE A 343 -1.47 0.96 1.36
C ILE A 343 -0.52 1.93 0.64
N VAL A 344 0.59 2.26 1.30
CA VAL A 344 1.67 3.08 0.74
C VAL A 344 2.97 2.30 0.88
N GLY A 345 3.61 1.93 -0.23
CA GLY A 345 4.92 1.28 -0.21
C GLY A 345 5.98 2.24 0.34
N GLY A 346 6.42 3.20 -0.46
CA GLY A 346 7.36 4.22 -0.03
C GLY A 346 8.56 4.32 -0.96
N ASP A 347 9.76 4.34 -0.40
CA ASP A 347 11.02 4.29 -1.15
C ASP A 347 11.60 2.88 -1.05
N GLY A 348 11.63 2.17 -2.17
CA GLY A 348 12.07 0.78 -2.18
C GLY A 348 11.36 0.00 -3.27
N ARG A 349 11.75 -1.25 -3.47
CA ARG A 349 11.07 -2.16 -4.39
C ARG A 349 10.06 -2.98 -3.61
N ASP A 350 8.85 -2.45 -3.51
CA ASP A 350 7.85 -2.96 -2.59
C ASP A 350 7.01 -4.08 -3.21
N TYR A 351 6.52 -4.98 -2.37
CA TYR A 351 5.44 -5.90 -2.68
C TYR A 351 4.19 -5.51 -1.89
N LEU A 352 3.15 -5.07 -2.60
CA LEU A 352 1.92 -4.56 -2.01
C LEU A 352 0.73 -5.42 -2.44
N GLU A 353 -0.04 -5.93 -1.50
CA GLU A 353 -1.23 -6.76 -1.73
C GLU A 353 -2.44 -6.18 -0.99
N GLY A 354 -3.45 -5.69 -1.71
CA GLY A 354 -4.73 -5.24 -1.13
C GLY A 354 -5.55 -6.38 -0.55
N ALA A 355 -5.58 -7.52 -1.26
CA ALA A 355 -6.33 -8.73 -0.95
C ALA A 355 -7.85 -8.58 -1.15
N THR A 356 -8.70 -8.30 -0.14
CA THR A 356 -10.16 -8.20 -0.39
C THR A 356 -10.77 -6.91 0.13
N GLY A 357 -11.46 -6.17 -0.76
CA GLY A 357 -12.11 -4.90 -0.45
C GLY A 357 -11.78 -3.85 -1.51
N ASP A 358 -12.35 -2.65 -1.40
CA ASP A 358 -12.11 -1.58 -2.38
C ASP A 358 -10.87 -0.76 -1.96
N ASP A 359 -9.69 -1.18 -2.39
CA ASP A 359 -8.42 -0.70 -1.86
C ASP A 359 -7.86 0.54 -2.56
N ARG A 360 -6.97 1.25 -1.86
CA ARG A 360 -6.15 2.32 -2.43
C ARG A 360 -4.68 2.03 -2.20
N ILE A 361 -3.98 1.75 -3.29
CA ILE A 361 -2.58 1.34 -3.23
C ILE A 361 -1.72 2.36 -3.97
N PHE A 362 -0.64 2.77 -3.32
CA PHE A 362 0.38 3.66 -3.85
C PHE A 362 1.73 2.94 -3.75
N GLY A 363 2.36 2.61 -4.88
CA GLY A 363 3.68 1.95 -4.94
C GLY A 363 4.73 2.85 -4.32
N GLY A 364 5.09 3.92 -5.02
CA GLY A 364 5.99 4.93 -4.49
C GLY A 364 7.18 5.17 -5.41
N ASP A 365 8.38 5.11 -4.86
CA ASP A 365 9.64 5.29 -5.58
C ASP A 365 10.32 3.93 -5.77
N HIS A 366 10.76 3.65 -7.01
CA HIS A 366 11.46 2.42 -7.45
C HIS A 366 10.49 1.38 -8.06
N HIS A 367 10.95 0.15 -8.26
CA HIS A 367 10.22 -0.84 -9.06
C HIS A 367 9.33 -1.66 -8.14
N ASP A 368 8.03 -1.39 -8.16
CA ASP A 368 7.08 -2.02 -7.26
C ASP A 368 6.34 -3.19 -7.92
N THR A 369 5.93 -4.15 -7.09
CA THR A 369 4.99 -5.20 -7.44
C THR A 369 3.70 -4.98 -6.67
N ILE A 370 2.61 -4.68 -7.37
CA ILE A 370 1.35 -4.28 -6.74
C ILE A 370 0.23 -5.22 -7.17
N SER A 371 -0.55 -5.72 -6.21
CA SER A 371 -1.76 -6.51 -6.43
C SER A 371 -2.95 -5.85 -5.72
N GLY A 372 -4.01 -5.52 -6.48
CA GLY A 372 -5.27 -5.02 -5.91
C GLY A 372 -6.05 -6.09 -5.15
N GLY A 373 -6.08 -7.31 -5.69
CA GLY A 373 -6.81 -8.42 -5.10
C GLY A 373 -8.26 -8.52 -5.63
N TYR A 374 -9.26 -8.58 -4.77
CA TYR A 374 -10.67 -8.60 -5.14
C TYR A 374 -11.40 -7.38 -4.58
N GLY A 375 -11.98 -6.57 -5.46
CA GLY A 375 -12.74 -5.38 -5.10
C GLY A 375 -12.70 -4.35 -6.21
N ASP A 376 -13.33 -3.19 -6.04
CA ASP A 376 -13.19 -2.10 -7.01
C ASP A 376 -11.97 -1.23 -6.60
N ASP A 377 -10.78 -1.59 -7.06
CA ASP A 377 -9.52 -1.06 -6.54
C ASP A 377 -9.04 0.21 -7.24
N ARG A 378 -8.20 0.97 -6.53
CA ARG A 378 -7.52 2.15 -7.08
C ARG A 378 -6.02 2.08 -6.84
N ILE A 379 -5.27 1.89 -7.93
CA ILE A 379 -3.83 1.64 -7.88
C ILE A 379 -3.07 2.76 -8.57
N PHE A 380 -2.01 3.23 -7.91
CA PHE A 380 -1.06 4.19 -8.44
C PHE A 380 0.35 3.58 -8.35
N GLY A 381 1.01 3.38 -9.50
CA GLY A 381 2.35 2.75 -9.56
C GLY A 381 3.41 3.64 -8.91
N GLY A 382 3.49 4.89 -9.34
CA GLY A 382 4.44 5.86 -8.79
C GLY A 382 5.59 6.12 -9.76
N ASN A 383 6.82 6.11 -9.28
CA ASN A 383 8.02 6.38 -10.04
C ASN A 383 8.78 5.10 -10.37
N ALA A 384 9.28 5.01 -11.61
CA ALA A 384 10.01 3.88 -12.20
C ALA A 384 9.06 2.86 -12.84
N ASN A 385 9.54 1.67 -13.22
CA ASN A 385 8.73 0.71 -13.98
C ASN A 385 8.13 -0.32 -13.02
N ASP A 386 6.80 -0.31 -12.90
CA ASP A 386 6.09 -1.16 -11.95
C ASP A 386 5.42 -2.36 -12.63
N THR A 387 5.18 -3.41 -11.86
CA THR A 387 4.36 -4.56 -12.22
C THR A 387 3.07 -4.52 -11.42
N ILE A 388 1.94 -4.32 -12.08
CA ILE A 388 0.64 -4.14 -11.42
C ILE A 388 -0.33 -5.24 -11.85
N TYR A 389 -0.90 -5.95 -10.87
CA TYR A 389 -1.99 -6.88 -11.00
C TYR A 389 -3.24 -6.21 -10.44
N ALA A 390 -4.16 -5.78 -11.31
CA ALA A 390 -5.36 -5.07 -10.89
C ALA A 390 -6.24 -5.92 -9.97
N GLY A 391 -6.25 -7.25 -10.20
CA GLY A 391 -7.14 -8.13 -9.48
C GLY A 391 -8.49 -8.26 -10.16
N GLY A 392 -9.46 -8.84 -9.44
CA GLY A 392 -10.80 -9.04 -9.95
C GLY A 392 -11.76 -7.97 -9.43
N GLY A 393 -12.47 -7.30 -10.33
CA GLY A 393 -13.36 -6.22 -9.94
C GLY A 393 -13.58 -5.20 -11.03
N LYS A 394 -13.62 -3.92 -10.65
CA LYS A 394 -13.62 -2.79 -11.60
C LYS A 394 -12.61 -1.77 -11.16
N ASP A 395 -11.41 -1.97 -11.67
CA ASP A 395 -10.26 -1.30 -11.12
C ASP A 395 -9.94 -0.03 -11.90
N THR A 396 -9.32 0.92 -11.20
CA THR A 396 -8.73 2.11 -11.81
C THR A 396 -7.25 2.15 -11.51
N ILE A 397 -6.43 2.00 -12.55
CA ILE A 397 -4.98 1.94 -12.47
C ILE A 397 -4.41 3.19 -13.12
N ASP A 398 -3.39 3.79 -12.51
CA ASP A 398 -2.53 4.80 -13.15
C ASP A 398 -1.08 4.41 -12.83
N GLY A 399 -0.34 3.93 -13.82
CA GLY A 399 1.09 3.59 -13.64
C GLY A 399 1.98 4.82 -13.36
N GLU A 400 1.44 6.03 -13.53
CA GLU A 400 2.15 7.29 -13.33
C GLU A 400 3.46 7.41 -14.15
N PHE A 401 4.64 7.36 -13.52
CA PHE A 401 5.92 7.67 -14.15
C PHE A 401 6.76 6.43 -14.42
N GLY A 402 6.53 5.76 -15.54
CA GLY A 402 7.25 4.53 -15.81
C GLY A 402 7.07 3.99 -17.20
N ASN A 403 7.61 2.79 -17.42
CA ASN A 403 7.09 1.88 -18.43
C ASN A 403 6.48 0.69 -17.70
N ASP A 404 5.29 0.89 -17.18
CA ASP A 404 4.65 -0.04 -16.27
C ASP A 404 4.01 -1.18 -17.05
N THR A 405 3.89 -2.34 -16.41
CA THR A 405 3.18 -3.50 -16.94
C THR A 405 1.96 -3.75 -16.07
N VAL A 406 0.77 -3.74 -16.69
CA VAL A 406 -0.50 -3.86 -15.98
C VAL A 406 -1.27 -5.08 -16.46
N TYR A 407 -1.55 -6.00 -15.56
CA TYR A 407 -2.43 -7.16 -15.74
C TYR A 407 -3.81 -6.82 -15.18
N MET A 408 -4.85 -6.80 -16.03
CA MET A 408 -6.19 -6.32 -15.66
C MET A 408 -7.29 -7.12 -16.37
N GLU A 409 -8.52 -7.11 -15.86
CA GLU A 409 -9.68 -7.76 -16.47
C GLU A 409 -10.36 -6.91 -17.55
N GLU A 410 -11.29 -7.54 -18.29
CA GLU A 410 -12.17 -6.80 -19.22
C GLU A 410 -13.19 -5.96 -18.44
N GLY A 411 -12.89 -4.69 -18.20
CA GLY A 411 -13.80 -3.76 -17.52
C GLY A 411 -13.09 -2.61 -16.81
N ASP A 412 -11.82 -2.83 -16.50
CA ASP A 412 -10.97 -1.91 -15.75
C ASP A 412 -10.53 -0.73 -16.59
N VAL A 413 -10.05 0.31 -15.91
CA VAL A 413 -9.62 1.57 -16.52
C VAL A 413 -8.16 1.83 -16.19
N SER A 414 -7.31 1.73 -17.22
CA SER A 414 -5.94 2.24 -17.22
C SER A 414 -5.85 3.37 -18.27
N PRO A 415 -5.80 4.64 -17.87
CA PRO A 415 -5.69 5.78 -18.77
C PRO A 415 -4.22 6.11 -19.14
N GLY A 416 -3.24 5.45 -18.54
CA GLY A 416 -1.81 5.77 -18.68
C GLY A 416 -1.15 5.25 -19.97
N GLY A 417 0.17 5.41 -20.02
CA GLY A 417 1.03 5.02 -21.15
C GLY A 417 1.59 3.60 -21.05
N GLU A 418 0.93 2.75 -20.28
CA GLU A 418 1.41 1.48 -19.73
C GLU A 418 1.33 0.33 -20.75
N THR A 419 2.03 -0.77 -20.48
CA THR A 419 1.87 -2.05 -21.18
C THR A 419 0.74 -2.85 -20.54
N VAL A 420 -0.42 -2.88 -21.19
CA VAL A 420 -1.60 -3.60 -20.68
C VAL A 420 -1.67 -5.04 -21.20
N VAL A 421 -1.83 -5.98 -20.28
CA VAL A 421 -2.14 -7.40 -20.51
C VAL A 421 -3.53 -7.67 -19.95
N VAL A 422 -4.47 -8.04 -20.82
CA VAL A 422 -5.82 -8.40 -20.36
C VAL A 422 -5.85 -9.87 -19.97
N VAL A 423 -6.24 -10.16 -18.73
CA VAL A 423 -6.39 -11.51 -18.16
C VAL A 423 -7.87 -11.82 -17.89
N GLU A 424 -8.21 -13.11 -17.83
CA GLU A 424 -9.51 -13.58 -17.31
C GLU A 424 -9.20 -14.23 -15.97
N ILE A 425 -9.73 -13.67 -14.87
CA ILE A 425 -9.40 -14.17 -13.53
C ILE A 425 -10.39 -15.27 -13.17
N PRO A 426 -9.93 -16.50 -12.89
CA PRO A 426 -10.81 -17.57 -12.48
C PRO A 426 -11.48 -17.23 -11.14
N SER A 427 -12.73 -17.65 -10.98
CA SER A 427 -13.42 -17.46 -9.69
C SER A 427 -12.72 -18.24 -8.58
N GLU A 428 -12.76 -17.73 -7.35
CA GLU A 428 -12.18 -18.42 -6.19
C GLU A 428 -12.65 -19.89 -6.03
N GLU A 429 -13.92 -20.17 -6.32
CA GLU A 429 -14.48 -21.53 -6.28
C GLU A 429 -13.74 -22.49 -7.23
N GLU A 430 -13.17 -21.99 -8.33
CA GLU A 430 -12.52 -22.79 -9.37
C GLU A 430 -11.21 -23.41 -8.88
N TYR A 431 -10.30 -22.61 -8.30
CA TYR A 431 -9.04 -23.13 -7.77
C TYR A 431 -9.17 -23.76 -6.38
N LEU A 432 -10.09 -23.28 -5.53
CA LEU A 432 -10.41 -23.95 -4.26
C LEU A 432 -11.13 -25.31 -4.44
N ARG A 433 -11.58 -25.64 -5.65
CA ARG A 433 -12.12 -26.97 -5.97
C ARG A 433 -11.09 -28.08 -5.77
N TRP A 434 -9.83 -27.82 -6.11
CA TRP A 434 -8.73 -28.79 -6.08
C TRP A 434 -7.66 -28.50 -5.01
N MET A 435 -7.74 -27.36 -4.34
CA MET A 435 -7.06 -27.10 -3.06
C MET A 435 -7.97 -27.33 -1.86
N GLN A 436 -7.37 -27.42 -0.68
CA GLN A 436 -8.08 -27.35 0.60
C GLN A 436 -7.12 -26.92 1.70
N PHE A 437 -7.62 -26.13 2.65
CA PHE A 437 -6.88 -25.81 3.86
C PHE A 437 -6.99 -26.92 4.89
N GLU A 438 -5.90 -27.18 5.62
CA GLU A 438 -5.94 -28.03 6.79
C GLU A 438 -6.82 -27.39 7.87
N VAL A 439 -7.70 -28.19 8.47
CA VAL A 439 -8.68 -27.75 9.48
C VAL A 439 -8.02 -27.10 10.70
N GLY A 440 -6.75 -27.44 10.98
CA GLY A 440 -6.01 -26.96 12.15
C GLY A 440 -5.34 -25.60 12.00
N GLY A 441 -5.24 -25.04 10.79
CA GLY A 441 -4.58 -23.75 10.57
C GLY A 441 -5.35 -22.57 11.15
N SER A 442 -4.64 -21.50 11.51
CA SER A 442 -5.21 -20.20 11.93
C SER A 442 -6.08 -19.58 10.82
N GLN A 443 -6.88 -18.57 11.14
CA GLN A 443 -7.73 -17.91 10.14
C GLN A 443 -6.87 -16.97 9.29
N GLU A 444 -6.01 -16.22 9.95
CA GLU A 444 -5.04 -15.27 9.37
C GLU A 444 -4.13 -15.97 8.36
N PHE A 445 -3.62 -17.18 8.68
CA PHE A 445 -2.89 -18.00 7.70
C PHE A 445 -3.71 -18.33 6.44
N LYS A 446 -4.99 -18.67 6.61
CA LYS A 446 -5.84 -19.01 5.46
C LYS A 446 -6.11 -17.77 4.61
N ASP A 447 -6.31 -16.63 5.24
CA ASP A 447 -6.60 -15.36 4.57
C ASP A 447 -5.37 -14.90 3.78
N ARG A 448 -4.16 -14.95 4.37
CA ARG A 448 -2.90 -14.68 3.65
C ARG A 448 -2.66 -15.60 2.46
N VAL A 449 -2.82 -16.92 2.64
CA VAL A 449 -2.65 -17.86 1.53
C VAL A 449 -3.73 -17.63 0.45
N LEU A 450 -4.92 -17.19 0.86
CA LEU A 450 -5.97 -16.85 -0.08
C LEU A 450 -5.60 -15.61 -0.91
N ALA A 451 -5.04 -14.57 -0.28
CA ALA A 451 -4.46 -13.42 -0.99
C ALA A 451 -3.36 -13.84 -1.97
N ASP A 452 -2.42 -14.71 -1.56
CA ASP A 452 -1.39 -15.24 -2.47
C ASP A 452 -2.00 -16.00 -3.68
N LEU A 453 -3.12 -16.71 -3.48
CA LEU A 453 -3.88 -17.35 -4.57
C LEU A 453 -4.58 -16.35 -5.47
N HIS A 454 -5.08 -15.23 -4.92
CA HIS A 454 -5.71 -14.16 -5.69
C HIS A 454 -4.68 -13.48 -6.60
N MET A 455 -3.49 -13.19 -6.08
CA MET A 455 -2.39 -12.68 -6.88
C MET A 455 -1.95 -13.67 -7.96
N MET A 456 -1.75 -14.95 -7.61
CA MET A 456 -1.45 -15.97 -8.62
C MET A 456 -2.56 -16.13 -9.66
N ALA A 457 -3.83 -16.00 -9.29
CA ALA A 457 -4.94 -16.03 -10.23
C ALA A 457 -5.00 -14.80 -11.15
N SER A 458 -4.40 -13.68 -10.73
CA SER A 458 -4.26 -12.46 -11.54
C SER A 458 -3.01 -12.49 -12.44
N SER A 459 -2.05 -13.35 -12.12
CA SER A 459 -0.81 -13.59 -12.87
C SER A 459 -0.97 -14.64 -13.98
N PRO A 460 -0.57 -14.38 -15.23
CA PRO A 460 -0.54 -15.41 -16.26
C PRO A 460 0.31 -16.66 -15.92
N THR A 461 1.43 -16.48 -15.23
CA THR A 461 2.31 -17.56 -14.77
C THR A 461 1.72 -18.29 -13.57
N GLY A 462 1.14 -17.55 -12.61
CA GLY A 462 0.35 -18.10 -11.52
C GLY A 462 -0.82 -18.96 -12.04
N GLN A 463 -1.60 -18.44 -12.99
CA GLN A 463 -2.72 -19.15 -13.62
C GLN A 463 -2.28 -20.47 -14.26
N LYS A 464 -1.13 -20.51 -14.95
CA LYS A 464 -0.59 -21.78 -15.49
C LYS A 464 -0.36 -22.81 -14.40
N MET A 465 0.26 -22.41 -13.28
CA MET A 465 0.49 -23.32 -12.15
C MET A 465 -0.84 -23.79 -11.53
N LEU A 466 -1.80 -22.89 -11.34
CA LEU A 466 -3.14 -23.20 -10.82
C LEU A 466 -3.89 -24.18 -11.76
N ASP A 467 -3.92 -23.91 -13.07
CA ASP A 467 -4.52 -24.78 -14.08
C ASP A 467 -3.90 -26.17 -14.06
N ARG A 468 -2.57 -26.22 -13.96
CA ARG A 468 -1.82 -27.47 -13.91
C ARG A 468 -2.21 -28.33 -12.71
N MET A 469 -2.41 -27.72 -11.56
CA MET A 469 -2.91 -28.43 -10.38
C MET A 469 -4.36 -28.93 -10.56
N GLY A 470 -5.19 -28.14 -11.25
CA GLY A 470 -6.56 -28.49 -11.60
C GLY A 470 -6.68 -29.69 -12.57
N GLU A 471 -5.81 -29.77 -13.58
CA GLU A 471 -5.73 -30.90 -14.51
C GLU A 471 -5.54 -32.23 -13.76
N HIS A 472 -4.60 -32.26 -12.82
CA HIS A 472 -4.33 -33.45 -12.00
C HIS A 472 -5.53 -33.84 -11.13
N TYR A 473 -6.23 -32.88 -10.57
CA TYR A 473 -7.48 -33.14 -9.85
C TYR A 473 -8.55 -33.74 -10.76
N ASP A 474 -8.69 -33.24 -11.99
CA ASP A 474 -9.71 -33.73 -12.91
C ASP A 474 -9.41 -35.11 -13.49
N ASP A 475 -8.15 -35.46 -13.64
CA ASP A 475 -7.67 -36.78 -14.10
C ASP A 475 -7.60 -37.84 -12.99
N SER A 476 -7.68 -37.45 -11.72
CA SER A 476 -7.66 -38.35 -10.56
C SER A 476 -9.04 -38.91 -10.16
N GLY A 477 -9.03 -39.95 -9.31
CA GLY A 477 -10.23 -40.59 -8.77
C GLY A 477 -11.03 -41.46 -9.76
N PHE A 478 -12.08 -42.13 -9.27
CA PHE A 478 -12.97 -42.96 -10.10
C PHE A 478 -14.41 -42.41 -10.09
N LEU A 479 -14.93 -42.04 -11.26
CA LEU A 479 -16.27 -41.45 -11.42
C LEU A 479 -16.50 -40.19 -10.54
N GLY A 480 -15.44 -39.43 -10.26
CA GLY A 480 -15.48 -38.25 -9.41
C GLY A 480 -15.40 -38.52 -7.90
N PHE A 481 -15.17 -39.78 -7.48
CA PHE A 481 -14.91 -40.11 -6.08
C PHE A 481 -13.41 -40.28 -5.81
N GLY A 482 -12.92 -39.66 -4.73
CA GLY A 482 -11.51 -39.74 -4.32
C GLY A 482 -10.60 -39.02 -5.30
N LYS A 483 -10.97 -37.79 -5.70
CA LYS A 483 -10.09 -36.92 -6.47
C LYS A 483 -9.02 -36.32 -5.55
N ASP A 484 -7.82 -36.21 -6.08
CA ASP A 484 -6.61 -35.83 -5.34
C ASP A 484 -6.56 -34.32 -5.19
N LYS A 485 -6.68 -33.86 -3.94
CA LYS A 485 -6.56 -32.44 -3.60
C LYS A 485 -5.15 -32.13 -3.10
N VAL A 486 -4.74 -30.88 -3.26
CA VAL A 486 -3.57 -30.34 -2.55
C VAL A 486 -4.04 -29.78 -1.22
N THR A 487 -3.50 -30.30 -0.11
CA THR A 487 -3.79 -29.77 1.22
C THR A 487 -2.75 -28.71 1.58
N ILE A 488 -3.19 -27.49 1.87
CA ILE A 488 -2.34 -26.41 2.36
C ILE A 488 -2.42 -26.37 3.88
N ALA A 489 -1.28 -26.41 4.56
CA ALA A 489 -1.21 -26.49 6.01
C ALA A 489 -0.23 -25.47 6.59
N GLU A 490 -0.61 -24.92 7.74
CA GLU A 490 0.24 -24.03 8.53
C GLU A 490 1.30 -24.85 9.28
N HIS A 491 2.57 -24.45 9.18
CA HIS A 491 3.69 -25.10 9.85
C HIS A 491 4.58 -24.09 10.60
N PRO A 492 4.19 -23.71 11.84
CA PRO A 492 4.92 -22.70 12.57
C PRO A 492 6.34 -23.17 12.96
N GLY A 493 7.37 -22.41 12.54
CA GLY A 493 8.75 -22.59 12.98
C GLY A 493 9.51 -23.74 12.30
N GLY A 494 9.18 -24.05 11.05
CA GLY A 494 9.91 -25.00 10.21
C GLY A 494 9.97 -24.52 8.76
N ASN A 495 10.76 -25.17 7.91
CA ASN A 495 10.85 -24.72 6.52
C ASN A 495 9.56 -25.01 5.76
N ASN A 496 9.26 -24.17 4.76
CA ASN A 496 8.26 -24.50 3.75
C ASN A 496 8.61 -25.85 3.11
N SER A 497 7.59 -26.67 2.85
CA SER A 497 7.82 -27.96 2.21
C SER A 497 6.58 -28.51 1.51
N ALA A 498 6.84 -29.14 0.38
CA ALA A 498 5.90 -29.98 -0.32
C ALA A 498 6.17 -31.46 0.00
N SER A 499 5.10 -32.24 0.15
CA SER A 499 5.19 -33.67 0.38
C SER A 499 4.02 -34.42 -0.24
N TYR A 500 4.20 -35.73 -0.44
CA TYR A 500 3.14 -36.62 -0.89
C TYR A 500 3.18 -37.97 -0.16
N SER A 501 2.01 -38.60 0.01
CA SER A 501 1.89 -39.96 0.55
C SER A 501 0.75 -40.72 -0.14
N GLY A 502 1.12 -41.64 -1.04
CA GLY A 502 0.11 -42.26 -1.92
C GLY A 502 -0.46 -41.20 -2.86
N ASP A 503 -1.76 -40.97 -2.78
CA ASP A 503 -2.49 -39.99 -3.60
C ASP A 503 -2.72 -38.65 -2.85
N ASP A 504 -2.26 -38.54 -1.59
CA ASP A 504 -2.38 -37.34 -0.77
C ASP A 504 -1.19 -36.39 -0.99
N PHE A 505 -1.45 -35.14 -1.39
CA PHE A 505 -0.45 -34.10 -1.61
C PHE A 505 -0.63 -32.98 -0.58
N ARG A 506 0.48 -32.48 -0.02
CA ARG A 506 0.47 -31.48 1.04
C ARG A 506 1.57 -30.44 0.82
N VAL A 507 1.20 -29.18 0.97
CA VAL A 507 2.12 -28.04 1.08
C VAL A 507 2.02 -27.53 2.51
N GLU A 508 3.16 -27.43 3.18
CA GLU A 508 3.31 -26.87 4.51
C GLU A 508 4.03 -25.53 4.39
N LEU A 509 3.38 -24.45 4.82
CA LEU A 509 3.91 -23.09 4.78
C LEU A 509 4.12 -22.58 6.20
N ASP A 510 5.28 -22.01 6.46
CA ASP A 510 5.56 -21.34 7.73
C ASP A 510 5.13 -19.88 7.63
N VAL A 511 4.35 -19.49 8.63
CA VAL A 511 3.90 -18.11 8.82
C VAL A 511 5.06 -17.16 9.10
N ASN A 512 6.18 -17.64 9.64
CA ASN A 512 7.36 -16.83 9.98
C ASN A 512 8.44 -16.77 8.88
N HIS A 513 8.38 -17.61 7.83
CA HIS A 513 9.36 -17.59 6.72
C HIS A 513 9.03 -16.53 5.65
N THR A 514 8.23 -15.53 6.03
CA THR A 514 7.96 -14.30 5.28
C THR A 514 8.60 -13.07 5.94
N SER A 515 9.35 -13.26 7.04
CA SER A 515 10.09 -12.16 7.65
C SER A 515 11.23 -11.68 6.74
N PRO A 516 11.46 -10.37 6.63
CA PRO A 516 12.53 -9.81 5.81
C PRO A 516 13.91 -10.24 6.33
N GLY A 517 14.92 -10.31 5.44
CA GLY A 517 16.29 -10.70 5.80
C GLY A 517 16.60 -12.20 5.75
N TYR A 518 15.73 -13.03 5.16
CA TYR A 518 16.12 -14.39 4.76
C TYR A 518 16.99 -14.32 3.50
N ASP A 519 18.30 -14.12 3.70
CA ASP A 519 19.33 -14.11 2.65
C ASP A 519 19.32 -15.45 1.87
N MET A 520 18.51 -15.53 0.82
CA MET A 520 18.50 -16.60 -0.18
C MET A 520 19.76 -16.54 -1.08
N GLY A 521 20.63 -15.57 -0.84
CA GLY A 521 21.96 -15.54 -1.39
C GLY A 521 22.03 -14.98 -2.81
N TYR A 522 21.30 -13.91 -3.08
CA TYR A 522 21.39 -13.17 -4.33
C TYR A 522 22.78 -12.52 -4.52
N THR A 523 23.10 -12.15 -5.76
CA THR A 523 24.30 -11.34 -6.07
C THR A 523 24.00 -9.85 -6.19
N GLU A 524 22.73 -9.48 -6.11
CA GLU A 524 22.22 -8.11 -6.19
C GLU A 524 21.46 -7.81 -4.90
N ASP A 525 21.52 -6.55 -4.46
CA ASP A 525 20.97 -6.01 -3.21
C ASP A 525 19.42 -6.03 -3.26
N TYR A 526 18.80 -7.22 -3.14
CA TYR A 526 17.35 -7.42 -2.99
C TYR A 526 17.14 -8.58 -2.01
N ASP A 527 16.73 -8.30 -0.78
CA ASP A 527 16.75 -9.26 0.34
C ASP A 527 15.36 -9.75 0.77
N ILE A 528 14.30 -9.31 0.08
CA ILE A 528 12.93 -9.77 0.32
C ILE A 528 12.39 -10.55 -0.86
N THR A 529 11.72 -11.66 -0.56
CA THR A 529 10.98 -12.43 -1.56
C THR A 529 9.52 -12.48 -1.14
N PRO A 530 8.58 -12.07 -2.01
CA PRO A 530 7.16 -12.12 -1.69
C PRO A 530 6.72 -13.53 -1.24
N PRO A 531 5.86 -13.65 -0.22
CA PRO A 531 5.37 -14.94 0.29
C PRO A 531 4.80 -15.85 -0.80
N SER A 532 4.10 -15.24 -1.75
CA SER A 532 3.54 -15.91 -2.93
C SER A 532 4.56 -16.62 -3.81
N VAL A 533 5.82 -16.14 -3.89
CA VAL A 533 6.90 -16.81 -4.62
C VAL A 533 7.29 -18.11 -3.93
N PHE A 534 7.38 -18.12 -2.59
CA PHE A 534 7.62 -19.34 -1.84
C PHE A 534 6.47 -20.33 -1.99
N PHE A 535 5.22 -19.83 -1.95
CA PHE A 535 4.07 -20.70 -2.17
C PHE A 535 4.06 -21.29 -3.58
N PHE A 536 4.37 -20.49 -4.61
CA PHE A 536 4.52 -20.96 -5.98
C PHE A 536 5.61 -22.04 -6.11
N HIS A 537 6.76 -21.84 -5.44
CA HIS A 537 7.82 -22.85 -5.38
C HIS A 537 7.29 -24.18 -4.81
N GLU A 538 6.59 -24.16 -3.69
CA GLU A 538 6.04 -25.40 -3.11
C GLU A 538 4.99 -26.08 -4.02
N LEU A 539 4.18 -25.30 -4.75
CA LEU A 539 3.28 -25.85 -5.77
C LEU A 539 4.05 -26.47 -6.96
N GLY A 540 5.20 -25.90 -7.32
CA GLY A 540 6.11 -26.46 -8.32
C GLY A 540 6.59 -27.87 -7.94
N HIS A 541 6.93 -28.12 -6.68
CA HIS A 541 7.24 -29.48 -6.22
C HIS A 541 6.06 -30.44 -6.34
N ILE A 542 4.83 -29.99 -6.05
CA ILE A 542 3.62 -30.80 -6.27
C ILE A 542 3.46 -31.14 -7.76
N ASN A 543 3.74 -30.20 -8.66
CA ASN A 543 3.75 -30.46 -10.10
C ASN A 543 4.78 -31.55 -10.46
N GLN A 544 6.02 -31.43 -9.97
CA GLN A 544 7.11 -32.39 -10.22
C GLN A 544 6.78 -33.82 -9.70
N TYR A 545 6.12 -33.93 -8.54
CA TYR A 545 5.68 -35.23 -8.01
C TYR A 545 4.60 -35.86 -8.89
N ARG A 546 3.69 -35.05 -9.45
CA ARG A 546 2.55 -35.53 -10.25
C ARG A 546 2.91 -35.81 -11.71
N SER A 547 3.89 -35.10 -12.26
CA SER A 547 4.44 -35.35 -13.61
C SER A 547 5.33 -36.60 -13.65
N GLY A 548 5.78 -37.10 -12.49
CA GLY A 548 6.76 -38.17 -12.39
C GLY A 548 8.18 -37.72 -12.73
N GLU A 549 8.41 -36.41 -12.80
CA GLU A 549 9.75 -35.81 -12.94
C GLU A 549 10.58 -36.07 -11.68
N SER A 550 9.97 -36.21 -10.50
CA SER A 550 10.68 -36.56 -9.27
C SER A 550 11.38 -37.92 -9.28
N ASP A 551 10.80 -38.92 -9.98
CA ASP A 551 11.26 -40.31 -10.01
C ASP A 551 12.42 -40.57 -10.98
N GLN A 552 12.72 -39.62 -11.86
CA GLN A 552 13.79 -39.75 -12.84
C GLN A 552 15.19 -39.50 -12.24
N PHE A 553 15.30 -39.01 -10.99
CA PHE A 553 16.49 -38.25 -10.57
C PHE A 553 16.95 -38.48 -9.11
N ASP A 554 16.83 -39.70 -8.58
CA ASP A 554 17.41 -40.05 -7.28
C ASP A 554 18.96 -39.99 -7.29
N GLY A 555 19.55 -39.02 -6.57
CA GLY A 555 20.89 -39.15 -5.99
C GLY A 555 22.09 -38.48 -6.69
N LYS A 556 21.93 -37.33 -7.37
CA LYS A 556 23.08 -36.49 -7.77
C LYS A 556 23.04 -35.13 -7.06
N ASP A 557 23.92 -34.95 -6.08
CA ASP A 557 24.28 -33.63 -5.56
C ASP A 557 25.19 -32.94 -6.57
N TYR A 558 24.88 -31.69 -6.96
CA TYR A 558 25.73 -30.88 -7.84
C TYR A 558 26.92 -30.29 -7.06
N SER A 559 27.82 -29.60 -7.76
CA SER A 559 29.08 -29.13 -7.16
C SER A 559 28.90 -28.16 -5.98
N ASP A 560 27.72 -27.57 -5.84
CA ASP A 560 27.26 -26.71 -4.75
C ASP A 560 26.54 -27.48 -3.61
N GLY A 561 26.17 -28.75 -3.82
CA GLY A 561 25.47 -29.59 -2.84
C GLY A 561 23.95 -29.50 -2.89
N THR A 562 23.37 -28.78 -3.86
CA THR A 562 21.93 -28.62 -4.03
C THR A 562 21.29 -29.84 -4.68
N PRO A 563 20.16 -30.36 -4.17
CA PRO A 563 19.39 -31.42 -4.83
C PRO A 563 18.86 -30.96 -6.20
N LEU A 564 18.92 -31.83 -7.22
CA LEU A 564 18.45 -31.50 -8.57
C LEU A 564 16.98 -31.00 -8.60
N ILE A 565 16.11 -31.60 -7.78
CA ILE A 565 14.69 -31.24 -7.72
C ILE A 565 14.50 -29.76 -7.32
N GLU A 566 15.25 -29.29 -6.34
CA GLU A 566 15.25 -27.88 -5.90
C GLU A 566 15.78 -26.97 -7.01
N ARG A 567 16.89 -27.38 -7.63
CA ARG A 567 17.54 -26.62 -8.71
C ARG A 567 16.60 -26.42 -9.91
N GLN A 568 15.87 -27.46 -10.30
CA GLN A 568 14.87 -27.42 -11.37
C GLN A 568 13.65 -26.59 -10.97
N ASN A 569 13.20 -26.71 -9.73
CA ASN A 569 12.04 -25.98 -9.25
C ASN A 569 12.30 -24.47 -9.15
N VAL A 570 13.53 -24.08 -8.81
CA VAL A 570 13.97 -22.68 -8.90
C VAL A 570 14.11 -22.22 -10.35
N GLY A 571 14.47 -23.11 -11.28
CA GLY A 571 14.78 -22.75 -12.67
C GLY A 571 16.24 -22.32 -12.86
N LEU A 572 17.16 -22.98 -12.16
CA LEU A 572 18.61 -22.82 -12.36
C LEU A 572 19.12 -23.81 -13.42
N GLU A 573 20.09 -23.44 -14.25
CA GLU A 573 20.71 -24.31 -15.27
C GLU A 573 21.21 -25.66 -14.70
N TRP A 574 20.98 -26.79 -15.38
CA TRP A 574 21.47 -28.11 -14.93
C TRP A 574 22.01 -28.98 -16.09
N ASP A 575 22.79 -30.01 -15.74
CA ASP A 575 23.23 -31.01 -16.72
C ASP A 575 22.06 -31.96 -17.08
N HIS A 576 21.29 -31.58 -18.10
CA HIS A 576 20.06 -32.28 -18.50
C HIS A 576 20.32 -33.68 -19.10
N ASP A 577 21.50 -33.94 -19.67
CA ASP A 577 21.86 -35.24 -20.24
C ASP A 577 22.62 -36.15 -19.24
N GLY A 578 23.07 -35.56 -18.13
CA GLY A 578 23.69 -36.24 -17.00
C GLY A 578 25.04 -36.88 -17.33
N ASP A 579 25.67 -36.46 -18.43
CA ASP A 579 26.94 -36.99 -18.93
C ASP A 579 28.17 -36.36 -18.26
N GLY A 580 27.98 -35.26 -17.52
CA GLY A 580 28.99 -34.52 -16.77
C GLY A 580 30.01 -33.77 -17.62
N ASN A 581 29.75 -33.57 -18.91
CA ASN A 581 30.59 -32.85 -19.87
C ASN A 581 29.81 -31.84 -20.74
N THR A 582 28.48 -31.95 -20.80
CA THR A 582 27.61 -30.94 -21.39
C THR A 582 27.56 -29.70 -20.48
N GLU A 583 27.46 -28.52 -21.09
CA GLU A 583 27.29 -27.27 -20.36
C GLU A 583 25.93 -27.28 -19.66
N GLU A 584 25.87 -26.85 -18.40
CA GLU A 584 24.61 -26.79 -17.67
C GLU A 584 23.71 -25.76 -18.39
N GLU A 585 22.52 -26.19 -18.80
CA GLU A 585 21.50 -25.34 -19.41
C GLU A 585 20.13 -25.82 -18.92
N ILE A 586 19.15 -24.92 -18.83
CA ILE A 586 17.76 -25.34 -18.54
C ILE A 586 17.33 -26.28 -19.67
N ASP A 587 16.79 -27.46 -19.32
CA ASP A 587 16.32 -28.41 -20.33
C ASP A 587 15.31 -27.71 -21.26
N PRO A 588 15.54 -27.68 -22.58
CA PRO A 588 14.63 -27.01 -23.52
C PRO A 588 13.20 -27.55 -23.53
N ASP A 589 12.99 -28.77 -23.05
CA ASP A 589 11.66 -29.38 -22.91
C ASP A 589 11.01 -29.09 -21.54
N TYR A 590 11.74 -28.47 -20.60
CA TYR A 590 11.21 -28.04 -19.31
C TYR A 590 10.63 -26.63 -19.42
N ASP A 591 9.35 -26.50 -19.06
CA ASP A 591 8.64 -25.23 -19.16
C ASP A 591 9.03 -24.33 -17.97
N PHE A 592 9.79 -23.28 -18.28
CA PHE A 592 10.37 -22.35 -17.31
C PHE A 592 9.30 -21.63 -16.49
N ASP A 593 8.10 -21.48 -17.04
CA ASP A 593 6.99 -20.78 -16.37
C ASP A 593 6.46 -21.56 -15.15
N TYR A 594 6.82 -22.85 -14.97
CA TYR A 594 6.51 -23.59 -13.73
C TYR A 594 7.59 -23.48 -12.65
N THR A 595 8.55 -22.57 -12.79
CA THR A 595 9.66 -22.38 -11.84
C THR A 595 9.53 -21.11 -11.01
N GLU A 596 10.22 -21.07 -9.86
CA GLU A 596 10.36 -19.87 -9.04
C GLU A 596 10.85 -18.69 -9.90
N ASN A 597 11.92 -18.87 -10.68
CA ASN A 597 12.46 -17.82 -11.54
C ASN A 597 11.51 -17.41 -12.67
N GLY A 598 10.73 -18.34 -13.23
CA GLY A 598 9.69 -18.00 -14.20
C GLY A 598 8.65 -17.05 -13.61
N PHE A 599 8.22 -17.33 -12.38
CA PHE A 599 7.28 -16.45 -11.67
C PHE A 599 7.92 -15.12 -11.27
N ARG A 600 9.16 -15.14 -10.76
CA ARG A 600 9.93 -13.93 -10.43
C ARG A 600 10.13 -13.01 -11.64
N GLU A 601 10.41 -13.57 -12.82
CA GLU A 601 10.54 -12.78 -14.05
C GLU A 601 9.25 -12.04 -14.40
N GLU A 602 8.09 -12.65 -14.17
CA GLU A 602 6.80 -11.98 -14.41
C GLU A 602 6.54 -10.87 -13.40
N LEU A 603 6.83 -11.12 -12.11
CA LEU A 603 6.73 -10.13 -11.03
C LEU A 603 7.72 -8.98 -11.21
N GLY A 604 8.74 -9.11 -12.07
CA GLY A 604 9.82 -8.12 -12.22
C GLY A 604 10.90 -8.23 -11.15
N LEU A 605 10.94 -9.34 -10.41
CA LEU A 605 11.90 -9.61 -9.35
C LEU A 605 13.22 -10.16 -9.92
N PRO A 606 14.36 -9.93 -9.24
CA PRO A 606 15.62 -10.55 -9.61
C PRO A 606 15.54 -12.08 -9.53
N ASN A 607 16.08 -12.78 -10.54
CA ASN A 607 16.18 -14.23 -10.53
C ASN A 607 17.09 -14.72 -9.39
N ARG A 608 16.64 -15.76 -8.69
CA ARG A 608 17.47 -16.55 -7.80
C ARG A 608 18.52 -17.28 -8.63
N ASN A 609 19.80 -17.12 -8.28
CA ASN A 609 20.92 -17.66 -9.07
C ASN A 609 21.67 -18.81 -8.38
N LYS A 610 21.24 -19.21 -7.18
CA LYS A 610 21.73 -20.37 -6.43
C LYS A 610 20.65 -20.84 -5.44
N TYR A 611 20.77 -22.07 -4.94
CA TYR A 611 19.88 -22.59 -3.91
C TYR A 611 20.57 -22.68 -2.56
#